data_AF-A0A655AX67-F1
#
_entry.id   AF-A0A655AX67-F1
#
_cell.length_a   1.000
_cell.length_b   1.000
_cell.length_c   1.000
_cell.angle_alpha   90.00
_cell.angle_beta   90.00
_cell.angle_gamma   90.00
#
_symmetry.space_group_name_H-M   'P 1'
#
loop_
_entity.id
_entity.type
_entity.pdbx_description
1 polymer ?
#
loop_
_entity_poly.entity_id
_entity_poly.type
_entity_poly.pdbx_seq_one_letter_code
_entity_poly.pdbx_strand_id
1 'polypeptide(L)' 'MFGPEPTGLDEATLADTHITGQVRIPMLAGRRSLNLSNAAAVAVYEAWRQHGFAGAV' A
#
# COMPACT_ATOMS: atom_id res chain seq x y z
N MET A 1 1.51 2.39 5.35
CA MET A 1 2.99 2.40 5.34
C MET A 1 3.46 1.59 4.14
N PHE A 2 4.53 2.01 3.47
CA PHE A 2 5.13 1.27 2.34
C PHE A 2 6.61 1.02 2.62
N GLY A 3 7.09 -0.17 2.34
CA GLY A 3 8.52 -0.50 2.44
C GLY A 3 9.28 -0.12 1.17
N PRO A 4 10.63 -0.05 1.24
CA PRO A 4 11.48 0.22 0.10
C PRO A 4 11.47 -0.92 -0.93
N GLU A 5 11.74 -0.60 -2.19
CA GLU A 5 12.03 -1.61 -3.21
C GLU A 5 13.46 -2.14 -3.07
N PRO A 6 13.72 -3.44 -3.31
CA PRO A 6 12.75 -4.49 -3.69
C PRO A 6 12.23 -5.31 -2.50
N THR A 7 12.71 -5.06 -1.29
CA THR A 7 12.56 -5.95 -0.14
C THR A 7 11.29 -5.74 0.66
N GLY A 8 10.66 -4.57 0.58
CA GLY A 8 9.52 -4.23 1.42
C GLY A 8 9.91 -3.95 2.87
N LEU A 9 8.94 -4.07 3.78
CA LEU A 9 9.13 -3.87 5.22
C LEU A 9 9.73 -5.12 5.85
N ASP A 10 10.63 -4.94 6.82
CA ASP A 10 11.17 -6.06 7.59
C ASP A 10 10.13 -6.64 8.57
N GLU A 11 10.39 -7.85 9.06
CA GLU A 11 9.49 -8.58 9.96
C GLU A 11 9.27 -7.84 11.28
N ALA A 12 10.31 -7.18 11.81
CA ALA A 12 10.21 -6.43 13.06
C ALA A 12 9.23 -5.26 12.93
N THR A 13 9.30 -4.54 11.81
CA THR A 13 8.38 -3.45 11.49
C THR A 13 6.97 -3.99 11.29
N LEU A 14 6.79 -5.09 10.56
CA LEU A 14 5.47 -5.70 10.33
C LEU A 14 4.83 -6.25 11.61
N ALA A 15 5.64 -6.59 12.63
CA ALA A 15 5.20 -7.07 13.93
C ALA A 15 4.94 -5.94 14.96
N ASP A 16 5.13 -4.67 14.59
CA ASP A 16 4.87 -3.54 15.49
C ASP A 16 3.40 -3.51 15.92
N THR A 17 3.17 -3.35 17.23
CA THR A 17 1.83 -3.34 17.84
C THR A 17 0.90 -2.24 17.34
N HIS A 18 1.43 -1.17 16.74
CA HIS A 18 0.64 -0.09 16.16
C HIS A 18 0.11 -0.44 14.76
N ILE A 19 0.61 -1.50 14.13
CA ILE A 19 0.07 -1.99 12.86
C ILE A 19 -1.22 -2.77 13.14
N THR A 20 -2.33 -2.14 12.83
CA THR A 20 -3.68 -2.71 13.04
C THR A 20 -4.14 -3.63 11.92
N GLY A 21 -3.42 -3.66 10.80
CA GLY A 21 -3.74 -4.54 9.67
C GLY A 21 -2.70 -4.48 8.56
N GLN A 22 -2.58 -5.59 7.83
CA GLN A 22 -1.75 -5.70 6.63
C GLN A 22 -2.65 -5.89 5.41
N VAL A 23 -2.38 -5.15 4.34
CA VAL A 23 -3.17 -5.17 3.11
C VAL A 23 -2.26 -5.39 1.90
N ARG A 24 -2.84 -5.89 0.81
CA ARG A 24 -2.14 -6.09 -0.47
C ARG A 24 -2.98 -5.60 -1.64
N ILE A 25 -2.32 -5.15 -2.69
CA ILE A 25 -2.97 -4.90 -3.99
C ILE A 25 -3.17 -6.25 -4.69
N PRO A 26 -4.39 -6.62 -5.11
CA PRO A 26 -4.61 -7.83 -5.89
C PRO A 26 -3.81 -7.79 -7.20
N MET A 27 -3.09 -8.86 -7.51
CA MET A 27 -2.28 -8.99 -8.72
C MET A 27 -2.50 -10.37 -9.34
N LEU A 28 -2.40 -10.43 -10.67
CA LEU A 28 -2.40 -11.71 -11.39
C LEU A 28 -1.14 -12.50 -11.05
N ALA A 29 -1.27 -13.82 -10.99
CA ALA A 29 -0.15 -14.73 -10.75
C ALA A 29 0.97 -14.55 -11.81
N GLY A 30 2.22 -14.68 -11.38
CA GLY A 30 3.39 -14.57 -12.25
C GLY A 30 3.73 -13.16 -12.73
N ARG A 31 3.01 -12.13 -12.30
CA ARG A 31 3.36 -10.73 -12.58
C ARG A 31 4.38 -10.21 -11.58
N ARG A 32 5.30 -9.36 -12.05
CA ARG A 32 6.17 -8.57 -11.17
C ARG A 32 5.32 -7.59 -10.36
N SER A 33 5.77 -7.30 -9.15
CA SER A 33 5.19 -6.25 -8.31
C SER A 33 5.08 -4.92 -9.06
N LEU A 34 4.05 -4.14 -8.72
CA LEU A 34 3.97 -2.74 -9.14
C LEU A 34 5.15 -1.97 -8.57
N ASN A 35 5.58 -0.92 -9.27
CA ASN A 35 6.55 -0.02 -8.65
C ASN A 35 5.94 0.67 -7.42
N LEU A 36 6.80 1.14 -6.53
CA LEU A 36 6.41 1.74 -5.26
C LEU A 36 5.50 2.97 -5.43
N SER A 37 5.79 3.84 -6.41
CA SER A 37 4.95 5.02 -6.63
C SER A 37 3.54 4.67 -7.11
N ASN A 38 3.40 3.65 -7.97
CA ASN A 38 2.11 3.18 -8.46
C ASN A 38 1.33 2.46 -7.34
N ALA A 39 2.01 1.65 -6.52
CA ALA A 39 1.37 1.03 -5.36
C ALA A 39 0.86 2.07 -4.35
N ALA A 40 1.67 3.11 -4.08
CA ALA A 40 1.26 4.22 -3.23
C ALA A 40 0.09 5.00 -3.82
N ALA A 41 0.10 5.29 -5.12
CA ALA A 41 -0.99 5.98 -5.81
C ALA A 41 -2.31 5.20 -5.69
N VAL A 42 -2.32 3.90 -5.98
CA VAL A 42 -3.52 3.06 -5.87
C VAL A 42 -4.09 3.10 -4.45
N ALA A 43 -3.23 2.93 -3.44
CA ALA A 43 -3.65 2.92 -2.05
C ALA A 43 -4.20 4.28 -1.58
N VAL A 44 -3.54 5.38 -1.93
CA VAL A 44 -3.99 6.73 -1.56
C VAL A 44 -5.30 7.08 -2.25
N TYR A 45 -5.44 6.82 -3.55
CA TYR A 45 -6.67 7.12 -4.27
C TYR A 45 -7.84 6.23 -3.84
N GLU A 46 -7.61 4.97 -3.49
CA GLU A 46 -8.68 4.11 -2.96
C GLU A 46 -9.13 4.60 -1.57
N ALA A 47 -8.20 4.94 -0.68
CA ALA A 47 -8.54 5.53 0.61
C ALA A 47 -9.29 6.87 0.44
N TRP A 48 -8.83 7.73 -0.47
CA TRP A 48 -9.46 9.02 -0.76
C TRP A 48 -10.86 8.84 -1.36
N ARG A 49 -11.05 7.87 -2.26
CA ARG A 49 -12.35 7.49 -2.82
C ARG A 49 -13.33 7.06 -1.73
N GLN A 50 -12.90 6.26 -0.76
CA GLN A 50 -13.73 5.86 0.38
C GLN A 50 -14.15 7.06 1.25
N HIS A 51 -13.34 8.13 1.27
CA HIS A 51 -13.65 9.40 1.93
C HIS A 51 -14.30 10.42 1.00
N GLY A 52 -14.88 9.98 -0.12
CA GLY A 52 -15.63 10.83 -1.05
C GLY A 52 -14.79 11.88 -1.78
N PHE A 53 -13.48 11.64 -1.94
CA PHE A 53 -12.54 12.60 -2.53
C PHE A 53 -12.59 13.99 -1.87
N ALA A 54 -12.80 14.05 -0.55
CA ALA A 54 -12.89 15.29 0.19
C ALA A 54 -11.70 16.23 -0.10
N GLY A 55 -11.99 17.49 -0.42
CA GLY A 55 -10.99 18.51 -0.76
C GLY A 55 -10.51 18.51 -2.21
N ALA A 56 -11.06 17.67 -3.09
CA ALA A 56 -10.84 17.78 -4.54
C ALA A 56 -11.42 19.09 -5.10
N VAL A 57 -10.78 19.62 -6.15
CA VAL A 57 -11.17 20.84 -6.90
C VAL A 57 -11.53 20.46 -8.33
#